data_AF-A0A2B7YZK4-F1
#
_entry.id   AF-A0A2B7YZK4-F1
#
_cell.length_a   1.000
_cell.length_b   1.000
_cell.length_c   1.000
_cell.angle_alpha   90.00
_cell.angle_beta   90.00
_cell.angle_gamma   90.00
#
_symmetry.space_group_name_H-M   'P 1'
#
loop_
_entity.id
_entity.type
_entity.pdbx_description
1 polymer ?
#
loop_
_entity_poly.entity_id
_entity_poly.type
_entity_poly.pdbx_seq_one_letter_code
_entity_poly.pdbx_strand_id
1 'polypeptide(L)' 'MLDLVKEKPSITIKEICLKLKVSRPTIYRDMKYLKENNVLEYQGSSKKGKWIIKK' A
#
# COMPACT_ATOMS: atom_id res chain seq x y z
N MET A 1 2.15 8.07 1.27
CA MET A 1 1.93 6.60 1.28
C MET A 1 2.65 5.93 0.12
N LEU A 2 2.48 6.41 -1.12
CA LEU A 2 3.17 5.84 -2.28
C LEU A 2 4.70 5.79 -2.16
N ASP A 3 5.34 6.81 -1.57
CA ASP A 3 6.80 6.80 -1.38
C ASP A 3 7.28 5.63 -0.52
N LEU A 4 6.50 5.26 0.51
CA LEU A 4 6.83 4.11 1.37
C LEU A 4 6.68 2.78 0.64
N VAL A 5 5.68 2.67 -0.22
CA VAL A 5 5.51 1.50 -1.09
C VAL A 5 6.63 1.42 -2.12
N LYS A 6 7.06 2.58 -2.66
CA LYS A 6 8.16 2.67 -3.62
C LYS A 6 9.49 2.26 -2.99
N GLU A 7 9.77 2.70 -1.77
CA GLU A 7 10.97 2.28 -1.01
C GLU A 7 10.89 0.80 -0.60
N LYS A 8 9.73 0.34 -0.13
CA LYS A 8 9.53 -1.02 0.38
C LYS A 8 8.23 -1.62 -0.17
N PRO A 9 8.28 -2.32 -1.31
CA PRO A 9 7.11 -2.95 -1.93
C PRO A 9 6.43 -3.98 -1.01
N SER A 10 7.18 -4.60 -0.11
CA SER A 10 6.68 -5.58 0.87
C SER A 10 6.14 -4.95 2.16
N ILE A 11 5.96 -3.63 2.21
CA ILE A 11 5.49 -2.95 3.41
C ILE A 11 4.04 -3.34 3.74
N THR A 12 3.79 -3.59 5.03
CA THR A 12 2.46 -3.98 5.50
C THR A 12 1.63 -2.75 5.86
N ILE A 13 0.30 -2.81 5.76
CA ILE A 13 -0.61 -1.73 6.19
C ILE A 13 -0.28 -1.23 7.61
N LYS A 14 0.04 -2.13 8.55
CA LYS A 14 0.46 -1.75 9.91
C LYS A 14 1.70 -0.87 9.93
N GLU A 15 2.74 -1.21 9.15
CA GLU A 15 3.97 -0.42 9.06
C GLU A 15 3.71 0.95 8.43
N ILE A 16 2.87 1.00 7.38
CA ILE A 16 2.45 2.26 6.75
C ILE A 16 1.73 3.15 7.77
N CYS A 17 0.79 2.58 8.52
CA CYS A 17 0.03 3.22 9.59
C CYS A 17 0.98 3.87 10.63
N LEU A 18 1.98 3.11 11.07
CA LEU A 18 2.97 3.54 12.05
C LEU A 18 3.88 4.65 11.51
N LYS A 19 4.42 4.48 10.30
CA LYS A 19 5.32 5.47 9.68
C LYS A 19 4.63 6.79 9.39
N LEU A 20 3.40 6.74 8.86
CA LEU A 20 2.64 7.94 8.49
C LEU A 20 1.81 8.49 9.65
N LYS A 21 1.76 7.81 10.81
CA LYS A 21 0.90 8.14 11.96
C LYS A 21 -0.56 8.38 11.58
N VAL A 22 -1.06 7.65 10.59
CA VAL A 22 -2.46 7.72 10.13
C VAL A 22 -3.25 6.52 10.64
N SER A 23 -4.57 6.59 10.56
CA SER A 23 -5.45 5.47 10.94
C SER A 23 -5.50 4.38 9.85
N ARG A 24 -5.74 3.13 10.26
CA ARG A 24 -5.98 2.01 9.32
C ARG A 24 -7.08 2.31 8.30
N PRO A 25 -8.27 2.85 8.68
CA PRO A 25 -9.30 3.16 7.70
C PRO A 25 -8.89 4.23 6.69
N THR A 26 -8.01 5.18 7.05
CA THR A 26 -7.42 6.11 6.08
C THR A 26 -6.60 5.37 5.02
N ILE A 27 -5.65 4.52 5.44
CA ILE A 27 -4.83 3.73 4.50
C ILE A 27 -5.68 2.79 3.65
N TYR A 28 -6.73 2.20 4.22
CA TYR A 28 -7.62 1.32 3.47
C TYR A 28 -8.40 2.06 2.38
N ARG A 29 -8.87 3.28 2.68
CA ARG A 29 -9.50 4.17 1.69
C ARG A 29 -8.52 4.55 0.59
N ASP A 30 -7.32 4.98 0.95
CA ASP A 30 -6.29 5.35 -0.02
C ASP A 30 -5.90 4.16 -0.91
N MET A 31 -5.67 2.97 -0.32
CA MET A 31 -5.36 1.75 -1.08
C MET A 31 -6.48 1.37 -2.04
N LYS A 32 -7.74 1.46 -1.59
CA LYS A 32 -8.90 1.18 -2.44
C LYS A 32 -8.95 2.16 -3.60
N TYR A 33 -8.83 3.45 -3.33
CA TYR A 33 -8.81 4.49 -4.35
C TYR A 33 -7.67 4.29 -5.35
N LEU A 34 -6.45 4.03 -4.89
CA LEU A 34 -5.30 3.81 -5.77
C LEU A 34 -5.43 2.54 -6.60
N LYS A 35 -6.06 1.49 -6.06
CA LYS A 35 -6.35 0.26 -6.79
C LYS A 35 -7.41 0.47 -7.87
N GLU A 36 -8.48 1.21 -7.55
CA GLU A 36 -9.55 1.57 -8.50
C GLU A 36 -9.01 2.45 -9.64
N ASN A 37 -8.10 3.37 -9.31
CA ASN A 37 -7.43 4.23 -10.30
C ASN A 37 -6.30 3.51 -11.05
N ASN A 38 -6.11 2.20 -10.88
CA ASN A 38 -5.04 1.40 -11.49
C ASN A 38 -3.62 1.93 -11.20
N VAL A 39 -3.44 2.71 -10.14
CA VAL A 39 -2.14 3.25 -9.71
C VAL A 39 -1.40 2.26 -8.80
N LEU A 40 -2.13 1.40 -8.08
CA LEU A 40 -1.55 0.48 -7.12
C LEU A 40 -2.15 -0.92 -7.25
N GLU A 41 -1.30 -1.92 -7.43
CA GLU A 41 -1.70 -3.32 -7.51
C GLU A 41 -0.97 -4.16 -6.45
N TYR A 42 -1.69 -5.03 -5.76
CA TYR A 42 -1.09 -6.00 -4.86
C TYR A 42 -0.78 -7.28 -5.63
N GLN A 43 0.50 -7.58 -5.82
CA GLN A 43 0.96 -8.74 -6.56
C GLN A 43 1.60 -9.78 -5.63
N GLY A 44 1.03 -10.98 -5.59
CA GLY A 44 1.58 -12.14 -4.89
C GLY A 44 0.67 -12.71 -3.79
N SER A 45 1.07 -13.84 -3.21
CA SER A 45 0.32 -14.57 -2.18
C SER A 45 0.38 -13.85 -0.83
N SER A 46 -0.61 -14.05 0.05
CA SER A 46 -0.77 -13.28 1.31
C SER A 46 0.46 -13.19 2.23
N LYS A 47 1.42 -14.12 2.12
CA LYS A 47 2.69 -14.13 2.88
C LYS A 47 3.88 -13.46 2.19
N LYS A 48 3.86 -13.25 0.87
CA LYS A 48 4.99 -12.71 0.08
C LYS A 48 4.58 -11.63 -0.94
N GLY A 49 3.32 -11.21 -0.89
CA GLY A 49 2.81 -10.20 -1.81
C GLY A 49 3.51 -8.86 -1.61
N LYS A 50 3.61 -8.13 -2.71
CA LYS A 50 4.24 -6.82 -2.79
C LYS A 50 3.27 -5.87 -3.48
N TRP A 51 3.30 -4.63 -3.03
CA TRP A 51 2.61 -3.52 -3.67
C TRP A 51 3.45 -3.03 -4.85
N ILE A 52 2.84 -2.98 -6.02
CA ILE A 52 3.45 -2.45 -7.24
C ILE A 52 2.68 -1.20 -7.64
N ILE A 53 3.42 -0.14 -7.89
CA ILE A 53 2.86 1.10 -8.43
C ILE A 53 2.83 0.97 -9.95
N LYS A 54 1.63 0.95 -10.53
CA LYS A 54 1.42 1.03 -11.98
C LYS A 54 1.32 2.52 -12.33
N LYS A 55 2.06 2.93 -13.36
CA LYS A 55 2.15 4.32 -13.80
C LYS A 55 1.31 4.51 -15.06
#